data_AF-A0AAN6WK52-F1
#
_entry.id   AF-A0AAN6WK52-F1
#
_cell.length_a   1.000
_cell.length_b   1.000
_cell.length_c   1.000
_cell.angle_alpha   90.00
_cell.angle_beta   90.00
_cell.angle_gamma   90.00
#
_symmetry.space_group_name_H-M   'P 1'
#
loop_
_entity.id
_entity.type
_entity.pdbx_description
1 polymer ?
#
loop_
_entity_poly.entity_id
_entity_poly.type
_entity_poly.pdbx_seq_one_letter_code
_entity_poly.pdbx_strand_id
1 'polypeptide(L)'
;VNHASKAMGHIVGIIESPEDAHLFLSLPGMREQWPAYLAIFGGFTEFPDTLKPEDQSRMLPIARYVAEVFRNALVAMSTPANLNIEIHCTDRWLRDTDPDGKPPPGPDQFWDNRPTHHNLMTQGWVYMPGNPRCEPEDGGFTNAKVWGQGWDVVTLCPGMFASTWIPQQNNAETLQDVCSRQHPGTVMFDNLVRDKIARLLVHELMHSPNVIGKSDSNGNSPITDVPCPGDPSKDAYGWACVTDLAEQDPGKAKLNADNYSYFAAAVYCNGNNWSTGWAKPMAT
;
A
#
# COMPACT_ATOMS: atom_id res chain seq x y z
N VAL A 1 2.66 9.08 -7.99
CA VAL A 1 3.95 9.39 -7.32
C VAL A 1 3.89 10.71 -6.54
N ASN A 2 3.80 11.91 -7.15
CA ASN A 2 3.82 13.19 -6.41
C ASN A 2 2.79 13.32 -5.26
N HIS A 3 1.58 12.76 -5.40
CA HIS A 3 0.58 12.75 -4.32
C HIS A 3 0.83 11.68 -3.25
N ALA A 4 1.34 10.50 -3.65
CA ALA A 4 1.77 9.45 -2.72
C ALA A 4 2.97 9.92 -1.88
N SER A 5 3.93 10.64 -2.49
CA SER A 5 5.06 11.26 -1.78
C SER A 5 4.62 12.37 -0.82
N LYS A 6 3.56 13.12 -1.13
CA LYS A 6 2.97 14.10 -0.19
C LYS A 6 2.29 13.43 1.00
N ALA A 7 1.49 12.38 0.76
CA ALA A 7 0.87 11.59 1.83
C ALA A 7 1.93 10.94 2.72
N MET A 8 2.96 10.32 2.12
CA MET A 8 4.07 9.75 2.88
C MET A 8 4.93 10.81 3.56
N GLY A 9 5.07 12.02 3.00
CA GLY A 9 5.72 13.15 3.64
C GLY A 9 5.04 13.57 4.94
N HIS A 10 3.69 13.57 4.95
CA HIS A 10 2.91 13.78 6.17
C HIS A 10 3.14 12.62 7.14
N ILE A 11 3.08 11.37 6.67
CA ILE A 11 3.28 10.16 7.49
C ILE A 11 4.69 10.05 8.08
N VAL A 12 5.75 10.54 7.42
CA VAL A 12 7.10 10.48 7.98
C VAL A 12 7.35 11.59 9.00
N GLY A 13 6.82 12.80 8.77
CA GLY A 13 6.81 13.84 9.80
C GLY A 13 5.99 13.45 11.04
N ILE A 14 5.08 12.49 10.90
CA ILE A 14 4.27 11.88 11.94
C ILE A 14 5.08 10.88 12.80
N ILE A 15 6.17 10.28 12.31
CA ILE A 15 6.75 9.07 12.95
C ILE A 15 8.28 9.14 13.18
N GLU A 16 8.82 10.32 13.52
CA GLU A 16 10.26 10.49 13.75
C GLU A 16 10.77 9.96 15.10
N SER A 17 9.92 9.75 16.10
CA SER A 17 10.36 9.23 17.40
C SER A 17 9.28 8.36 18.07
N PRO A 18 9.41 7.02 18.00
CA PRO A 18 8.45 6.09 18.60
C PRO A 18 8.44 6.10 20.13
N GLU A 19 9.47 6.67 20.76
CA GLU A 19 9.53 6.93 22.21
C GLU A 19 8.60 8.09 22.60
N ASP A 20 8.33 8.95 21.62
CA ASP A 20 7.43 10.09 21.68
C ASP A 20 6.01 9.73 21.26
N ALA A 21 5.61 8.45 21.34
CA ALA A 21 4.21 7.98 21.24
C ALA A 21 3.23 8.87 22.05
N HIS A 22 3.70 9.38 23.18
CA HIS A 22 2.99 10.30 24.06
C HIS A 22 2.90 11.75 23.55
N LEU A 23 3.80 12.19 22.66
CA LEU A 23 3.75 13.47 21.93
C LEU A 23 2.95 13.39 20.61
N PHE A 24 2.47 12.20 20.18
CA PHE A 24 1.51 12.11 19.05
C PHE A 24 0.22 12.89 19.33
N LEU A 25 -0.08 13.14 20.61
CA LEU A 25 -1.18 13.99 21.08
C LEU A 25 -0.87 15.50 21.02
N SER A 26 0.38 15.90 20.73
CA SER A 26 0.85 17.29 20.79
C SER A 26 1.04 17.97 19.43
N LEU A 27 0.99 17.21 18.32
CA LEU A 27 1.07 17.74 16.96
C LEU A 27 -0.35 17.92 16.38
N PRO A 28 -0.80 19.17 16.07
CA PRO A 28 -2.11 19.42 15.48
C PRO A 28 -2.22 18.72 14.12
N GLY A 29 -3.13 17.75 14.00
CA GLY A 29 -3.32 16.86 12.84
C GLY A 29 -3.00 15.38 13.12
N MET A 30 -2.08 15.10 14.04
CA MET A 30 -1.75 13.73 14.49
C MET A 30 -2.76 13.16 15.47
N ARG A 31 -3.16 13.99 16.44
CA ARG A 31 -4.22 13.65 17.41
C ARG A 31 -5.51 13.21 16.72
N GLU A 32 -5.74 13.70 15.51
CA GLU A 32 -6.96 13.48 14.74
C GLU A 32 -6.99 12.12 14.05
N GLN A 33 -5.84 11.63 13.59
CA GLN A 33 -5.70 10.35 12.89
C GLN A 33 -5.13 9.23 13.77
N TRP A 34 -4.71 9.53 15.00
CA TRP A 34 -4.33 8.52 15.99
C TRP A 34 -5.40 7.43 16.19
N PRO A 35 -6.70 7.76 16.30
CA PRO A 35 -7.76 6.75 16.30
C PRO A 35 -7.74 5.83 15.08
N ALA A 36 -7.49 6.36 13.87
CA ALA A 36 -7.39 5.55 12.66
C ALA A 36 -6.17 4.62 12.67
N TYR A 37 -5.02 5.09 13.18
CA TYR A 37 -3.85 4.25 13.40
C TYR A 37 -4.16 3.10 14.36
N LEU A 38 -4.81 3.39 15.49
CA LEU A 38 -5.20 2.38 16.48
C LEU A 38 -6.18 1.35 15.90
N ALA A 39 -7.11 1.77 15.05
CA ALA A 39 -8.01 0.86 14.35
C ALA A 39 -7.26 -0.05 13.37
N ILE A 40 -6.42 0.54 12.51
CA ILE A 40 -5.78 -0.16 11.40
C ILE A 40 -4.59 -1.02 11.84
N PHE A 41 -3.84 -0.64 12.88
CA PHE A 41 -2.64 -1.41 13.28
C PHE A 41 -2.72 -1.96 14.70
N GLY A 42 -3.60 -1.42 15.53
CA GLY A 42 -3.68 -1.81 16.94
C GLY A 42 -4.86 -2.69 17.33
N GLY A 43 -5.87 -2.78 16.46
CA GLY A 43 -7.08 -3.56 16.70
C GLY A 43 -8.02 -2.94 17.71
N PHE A 44 -7.98 -1.63 17.89
CA PHE A 44 -8.85 -0.94 18.85
C PHE A 44 -10.19 -0.57 18.20
N THR A 45 -11.28 -0.90 18.88
CA THR A 45 -12.65 -0.48 18.53
C THR A 45 -13.13 0.70 19.37
N GLU A 46 -12.48 0.93 20.51
CA GLU A 46 -12.60 2.12 21.34
C GLU A 46 -11.27 2.89 21.32
N PHE A 47 -11.34 4.21 21.12
CA PHE A 47 -10.16 5.05 20.92
C PHE A 47 -9.91 5.91 22.15
N PRO A 48 -9.21 5.38 23.18
CA PRO A 48 -8.95 6.15 24.38
C PRO A 48 -7.99 7.29 24.05
N ASP A 49 -8.17 8.43 24.71
CA ASP A 49 -7.21 9.55 24.64
C ASP A 49 -5.82 9.12 25.13
N THR A 50 -5.77 8.13 26.03
CA THR A 50 -4.53 7.57 26.58
C THR A 50 -4.60 6.04 26.61
N LEU A 51 -3.63 5.37 26.00
CA LEU A 51 -3.47 3.92 26.10
C LEU A 51 -3.01 3.51 27.51
N LYS A 52 -3.47 2.34 27.98
CA LYS A 52 -2.95 1.73 29.20
C LYS A 52 -1.48 1.26 29.00
N PRO A 53 -0.66 1.15 30.06
CA PRO A 53 0.75 0.75 29.92
C PRO A 53 0.96 -0.57 29.16
N GLU A 54 0.07 -1.54 29.35
CA GLU A 54 0.07 -2.82 28.64
C GLU A 54 -0.15 -2.66 27.13
N ASP A 55 -1.11 -1.81 26.74
CA ASP A 55 -1.41 -1.50 25.34
C ASP A 55 -0.28 -0.72 24.68
N GLN A 56 0.33 0.22 25.41
CA GLN A 56 1.51 0.94 24.93
C GLN A 56 2.67 -0.01 24.64
N SER A 57 2.95 -0.94 25.57
CA SER A 57 4.03 -1.92 25.42
C SER A 57 3.80 -2.85 24.22
N ARG A 58 2.55 -3.25 23.99
CA ARG A 58 2.14 -4.05 22.82
C ARG A 58 2.26 -3.26 21.51
N MET A 59 1.84 -2.01 21.50
CA MET A 59 1.78 -1.17 20.29
C MET A 59 3.14 -0.62 19.87
N LEU A 60 4.06 -0.40 20.79
CA LEU A 60 5.36 0.19 20.51
C LEU A 60 6.17 -0.53 19.40
N PRO A 61 6.37 -1.86 19.41
CA PRO A 61 7.09 -2.54 18.34
C PRO A 61 6.37 -2.48 16.99
N ILE A 62 5.03 -2.41 16.98
CA ILE A 62 4.23 -2.25 15.76
C ILE A 62 4.44 -0.84 15.19
N ALA A 63 4.30 0.18 16.03
CA ALA A 63 4.50 1.57 15.65
C ALA A 63 5.91 1.82 15.09
N ARG A 64 6.94 1.27 15.74
CA ARG A 64 8.33 1.35 15.26
C ARG A 64 8.49 0.75 13.87
N TYR A 65 7.87 -0.41 13.62
CA TYR A 65 7.96 -1.07 12.32
C TYR A 65 7.26 -0.25 11.22
N VAL A 66 6.02 0.17 11.48
CA VAL A 66 5.22 0.98 10.54
C VAL A 66 5.92 2.31 10.23
N ALA A 67 6.51 2.96 11.24
CA ALA A 67 7.34 4.15 11.10
C ALA A 67 8.45 3.99 10.06
N GLU A 68 9.20 2.90 10.22
CA GLU A 68 10.38 2.62 9.44
C GLU A 68 10.01 2.34 7.99
N VAL A 69 8.94 1.57 7.77
CA VAL A 69 8.40 1.29 6.43
C VAL A 69 8.00 2.58 5.71
N PHE A 70 7.21 3.45 6.34
CA PHE A 70 6.83 4.72 5.72
C PHE A 70 8.02 5.65 5.47
N ARG A 71 9.00 5.68 6.39
CA ARG A 71 10.25 6.45 6.21
C ARG A 71 11.02 5.97 4.99
N ASN A 72 11.24 4.66 4.89
CA ASN A 72 11.95 4.07 3.77
C ASN A 72 11.21 4.34 2.46
N ALA A 73 9.88 4.16 2.45
CA ALA A 73 9.05 4.42 1.29
C ALA A 73 9.08 5.88 0.85
N LEU A 74 9.07 6.84 1.78
CA LEU A 74 9.24 8.26 1.45
C LEU A 74 10.60 8.54 0.84
N VAL A 75 11.68 8.04 1.46
CA VAL A 75 13.06 8.25 0.95
C VAL A 75 13.17 7.69 -0.46
N ALA A 76 12.70 6.45 -0.65
CA ALA A 76 12.62 5.78 -1.94
C ALA A 76 11.92 6.63 -3.02
N MET A 77 10.72 7.13 -2.72
CA MET A 77 9.95 7.93 -3.67
C MET A 77 10.43 9.39 -3.82
N SER A 78 11.23 9.91 -2.89
CA SER A 78 11.79 11.26 -2.95
C SER A 78 12.95 11.38 -3.94
N THR A 79 13.62 10.25 -4.24
CA THR A 79 14.72 10.17 -5.20
C THR A 79 14.46 9.07 -6.23
N PRO A 80 13.45 9.22 -7.12
CA PRO A 80 13.02 8.15 -8.03
C PRO A 80 14.13 7.61 -8.94
N ALA A 81 15.10 8.46 -9.29
CA ALA A 81 16.20 8.10 -10.19
C ALA A 81 17.12 7.00 -9.65
N ASN A 82 17.11 6.74 -8.33
CA ASN A 82 17.93 5.72 -7.68
C ASN A 82 17.10 4.53 -7.19
N LEU A 83 15.79 4.53 -7.49
CA LEU A 83 14.92 3.47 -7.06
C LEU A 83 14.94 2.38 -8.12
N ASN A 84 15.36 1.17 -7.73
CA ASN A 84 15.34 -0.01 -8.60
C ASN A 84 13.88 -0.52 -8.74
N ILE A 85 13.01 0.33 -9.28
CA ILE A 85 11.59 0.03 -9.47
C ILE A 85 11.15 0.56 -10.81
N GLU A 86 10.37 -0.26 -11.50
CA GLU A 86 9.64 0.14 -12.68
C GLU A 86 8.14 0.07 -12.43
N ILE A 87 7.41 1.07 -12.93
CA ILE A 87 5.95 1.08 -12.89
C ILE A 87 5.44 1.00 -14.33
N HIS A 88 4.73 -0.08 -14.66
CA HIS A 88 4.15 -0.33 -15.96
C HIS A 88 2.62 -0.18 -15.91
N CYS A 89 2.02 0.33 -16.98
CA CYS A 89 0.55 0.49 -17.07
C CYS A 89 -0.15 -0.72 -17.71
N THR A 90 0.59 -1.82 -17.92
CA THR A 90 0.12 -3.07 -18.51
C THR A 90 1.12 -4.17 -18.22
N ASP A 91 0.64 -5.41 -18.10
CA ASP A 91 1.43 -6.64 -17.99
C ASP A 91 2.00 -7.13 -19.33
N ARG A 92 1.78 -6.41 -20.44
CA ARG A 92 2.33 -6.74 -21.77
C ARG A 92 3.85 -6.79 -21.82
N TRP A 93 4.52 -6.35 -20.76
CA TRP A 93 5.96 -6.52 -20.63
C TRP A 93 6.37 -8.00 -20.46
N LEU A 94 5.43 -8.86 -20.02
CA LEU A 94 5.53 -10.32 -20.02
C LEU A 94 4.82 -10.91 -21.23
N ARG A 95 5.48 -11.80 -21.98
CA ARG A 95 4.89 -12.51 -23.13
C ARG A 95 4.96 -14.03 -22.97
N ASP A 96 4.02 -14.73 -23.60
CA ASP A 96 4.03 -16.21 -23.67
C ASP A 96 5.05 -16.76 -24.68
N THR A 97 5.61 -15.90 -25.52
CA THR A 97 6.56 -16.30 -26.57
C THR A 97 7.71 -15.30 -26.66
N ASP A 98 8.88 -15.80 -27.07
CA ASP A 98 10.02 -14.95 -27.43
C ASP A 98 9.74 -14.19 -28.75
N PRO A 99 10.63 -13.27 -29.18
CA PRO A 99 10.44 -12.51 -30.43
C PRO A 99 10.40 -13.38 -31.70
N ASP A 100 10.93 -14.60 -31.66
CA ASP A 100 10.88 -15.57 -32.76
C ASP A 100 9.60 -16.44 -32.70
N GLY A 101 8.74 -16.25 -31.70
CA GLY A 101 7.53 -17.04 -31.47
C GLY A 101 7.78 -18.38 -30.76
N LYS A 102 8.96 -18.58 -30.16
CA LYS A 102 9.25 -19.82 -29.41
C LYS A 102 8.50 -19.83 -28.08
N PRO A 103 7.97 -21.00 -27.66
CA PRO A 103 7.31 -21.16 -26.37
C PRO A 103 8.31 -21.13 -25.21
N PRO A 104 7.83 -20.99 -23.95
CA PRO A 104 8.69 -20.94 -22.78
C PRO A 104 9.45 -22.26 -22.55
N PRO A 105 10.66 -22.20 -21.96
CA PRO A 105 11.44 -23.39 -21.60
C PRO A 105 10.80 -24.27 -20.53
N GLY A 106 9.86 -23.74 -19.75
CA GLY A 106 9.20 -24.44 -18.65
C GLY A 106 7.93 -23.76 -18.18
N PRO A 107 7.19 -24.38 -17.24
CA PRO A 107 6.03 -23.74 -16.60
C PRO A 107 6.45 -22.47 -15.88
N ASP A 108 5.50 -21.53 -15.73
CA ASP A 108 5.66 -20.26 -15.03
C ASP A 108 6.83 -19.40 -15.56
N GLN A 109 7.23 -19.61 -16.82
CA GLN A 109 8.24 -18.80 -17.49
C GLN A 109 7.60 -17.92 -18.54
N PHE A 110 8.00 -16.65 -18.52
CA PHE A 110 7.48 -15.62 -19.41
C PHE A 110 8.64 -14.87 -20.04
N TRP A 111 8.46 -14.42 -21.27
CA TRP A 111 9.45 -13.60 -21.94
C TRP A 111 9.32 -12.14 -21.47
N ASP A 112 10.32 -11.65 -20.77
CA ASP A 112 10.46 -10.25 -20.39
C ASP A 112 10.89 -9.43 -21.61
N ASN A 113 9.95 -8.70 -22.20
CA ASN A 113 10.18 -7.89 -23.39
C ASN A 113 10.58 -6.43 -23.10
N ARG A 114 10.86 -6.08 -21.83
CA ARG A 114 11.24 -4.71 -21.47
C ARG A 114 12.55 -4.33 -22.15
N PRO A 115 12.73 -3.06 -22.55
CA PRO A 115 13.99 -2.61 -23.11
C PRO A 115 15.16 -2.92 -22.18
N THR A 116 16.34 -3.15 -22.76
CA THR A 116 17.56 -3.29 -21.97
C THR A 116 17.99 -1.93 -21.45
N HIS A 117 17.67 -1.67 -20.19
CA HIS A 117 18.17 -0.52 -19.44
C HIS A 117 18.93 -0.98 -18.19
N HIS A 118 19.86 -0.15 -17.73
CA HIS A 118 20.59 -0.34 -16.47
C HIS A 118 21.42 -1.64 -16.34
N ASN A 119 21.98 -2.17 -17.44
CA ASN A 119 22.76 -3.42 -17.47
C ASN A 119 21.98 -4.66 -16.99
N LEU A 120 20.64 -4.60 -16.97
CA LEU A 120 19.80 -5.71 -16.57
C LEU A 120 19.66 -6.72 -17.69
N MET A 121 19.62 -8.00 -17.34
CA MET A 121 19.19 -9.05 -18.26
C MET A 121 17.68 -8.91 -18.48
N THR A 122 17.29 -8.08 -19.43
CA THR A 122 15.94 -8.04 -20.02
C THR A 122 16.02 -8.69 -21.41
N GLN A 123 14.88 -8.94 -22.08
CA GLN A 123 14.83 -9.74 -23.31
C GLN A 123 15.26 -11.19 -23.05
N GLY A 124 14.55 -11.86 -22.14
CA GLY A 124 14.82 -13.23 -21.78
C GLY A 124 13.65 -13.92 -21.08
N TRP A 125 13.77 -15.22 -20.85
CA TRP A 125 12.83 -16.00 -20.04
C TRP A 125 13.04 -15.78 -18.54
N VAL A 126 12.03 -15.22 -17.88
CA VAL A 126 11.99 -15.02 -16.42
C VAL A 126 10.98 -15.96 -15.79
N TYR A 127 11.34 -16.53 -14.65
CA TYR A 127 10.45 -17.36 -13.85
C TYR A 127 9.61 -16.50 -12.91
N MET A 128 8.28 -16.65 -12.99
CA MET A 128 7.29 -15.91 -12.22
C MET A 128 6.23 -16.89 -11.72
N PRO A 129 6.37 -17.42 -10.50
CA PRO A 129 5.43 -18.40 -9.98
C PRO A 129 4.04 -17.77 -9.79
N GLY A 130 2.99 -18.52 -10.13
CA GLY A 130 1.60 -18.05 -10.02
C GLY A 130 1.07 -17.43 -11.32
N ASN A 131 0.10 -16.52 -11.22
CA ASN A 131 -0.42 -15.77 -12.36
C ASN A 131 0.13 -14.33 -12.34
N PRO A 132 1.26 -14.02 -13.01
CA PRO A 132 1.86 -12.69 -13.03
C PRO A 132 1.20 -11.79 -14.09
N ARG A 133 -0.11 -11.95 -14.30
CA ARG A 133 -0.88 -11.23 -15.32
C ARG A 133 -2.10 -10.59 -14.70
N CYS A 134 -2.57 -9.56 -15.38
CA CYS A 134 -3.79 -8.91 -15.00
C CYS A 134 -4.99 -9.80 -15.28
N GLU A 135 -5.76 -10.10 -14.24
CA GLU A 135 -7.12 -10.60 -14.33
C GLU A 135 -8.12 -9.43 -14.45
N PRO A 136 -9.37 -9.67 -14.91
CA PRO A 136 -10.34 -8.61 -15.15
C PRO A 136 -10.64 -7.70 -13.94
N GLU A 137 -10.54 -8.25 -12.73
CA GLU A 137 -10.78 -7.59 -11.44
C GLU A 137 -9.53 -6.98 -10.79
N ASP A 138 -8.34 -7.25 -11.33
CA ASP A 138 -7.10 -6.83 -10.69
C ASP A 138 -6.86 -5.32 -10.81
N GLY A 139 -6.44 -4.73 -9.70
CA GLY A 139 -5.89 -3.38 -9.66
C GLY A 139 -4.51 -3.30 -10.31
N GLY A 140 -3.65 -4.20 -9.87
CA GLY A 140 -2.24 -4.26 -10.19
C GLY A 140 -1.60 -5.41 -9.44
N PHE A 141 -0.29 -5.55 -9.61
CA PHE A 141 0.52 -6.51 -8.89
C PHE A 141 1.97 -6.05 -8.86
N THR A 142 2.74 -6.61 -7.93
CA THR A 142 4.16 -6.32 -7.76
C THR A 142 5.00 -7.59 -7.87
N ASN A 143 5.92 -7.61 -8.83
CA ASN A 143 6.95 -8.64 -8.93
C ASN A 143 8.23 -8.12 -8.31
N ALA A 144 8.56 -8.59 -7.12
CA ALA A 144 9.84 -8.27 -6.48
C ALA A 144 11.00 -9.01 -7.15
N LYS A 145 12.14 -8.33 -7.29
CA LYS A 145 13.42 -8.90 -7.73
C LYS A 145 13.33 -9.70 -9.02
N VAL A 146 12.72 -9.11 -10.04
CA VAL A 146 12.70 -9.68 -11.39
C VAL A 146 14.14 -9.96 -11.82
N TRP A 147 14.40 -11.16 -12.37
CA TRP A 147 15.74 -11.66 -12.71
C TRP A 147 16.70 -11.95 -11.53
N GLY A 148 16.21 -11.94 -10.29
CA GLY A 148 17.08 -11.99 -9.10
C GLY A 148 17.99 -10.77 -8.96
N GLN A 149 17.83 -9.78 -9.84
CA GLN A 149 18.67 -8.59 -9.94
C GLN A 149 17.91 -7.41 -9.39
N GLY A 150 17.76 -7.34 -8.06
CA GLY A 150 17.53 -6.10 -7.29
C GLY A 150 16.48 -5.08 -7.75
N TRP A 151 15.63 -5.37 -8.74
CA TRP A 151 14.64 -4.48 -9.34
C TRP A 151 13.26 -5.07 -9.16
N ASP A 152 12.33 -4.23 -8.70
CA ASP A 152 10.94 -4.61 -8.53
C ASP A 152 10.10 -4.01 -9.65
N VAL A 153 9.05 -4.71 -10.07
CA VAL A 153 8.17 -4.26 -11.14
C VAL A 153 6.76 -4.18 -10.60
N VAL A 154 6.25 -2.97 -10.50
CA VAL A 154 4.83 -2.71 -10.22
C VAL A 154 4.10 -2.61 -11.55
N THR A 155 3.05 -3.41 -11.71
CA THR A 155 2.21 -3.40 -12.91
C THR A 155 0.81 -2.95 -12.51
N LEU A 156 0.29 -1.94 -13.21
CA LEU A 156 -1.10 -1.50 -13.08
C LEU A 156 -1.92 -2.12 -14.20
N CYS A 157 -3.11 -2.61 -13.87
CA CYS A 157 -3.88 -3.41 -14.81
C CYS A 157 -4.72 -2.54 -15.77
N PRO A 158 -4.66 -2.80 -17.10
CA PRO A 158 -5.34 -1.98 -18.10
C PRO A 158 -6.86 -1.90 -17.93
N GLY A 159 -7.48 -2.96 -17.40
CA GLY A 159 -8.91 -3.01 -17.12
C GLY A 159 -9.37 -1.83 -16.27
N MET A 160 -8.63 -1.54 -15.19
CA MET A 160 -8.95 -0.48 -14.24
C MET A 160 -8.78 0.94 -14.80
N PHE A 161 -7.87 1.15 -15.75
CA PHE A 161 -7.78 2.44 -16.43
C PHE A 161 -9.08 2.78 -17.15
N ALA A 162 -9.60 1.83 -17.94
CA ALA A 162 -10.79 2.05 -18.76
C ALA A 162 -12.08 2.06 -17.93
N SER A 163 -12.22 1.14 -16.97
CA SER A 163 -13.45 0.99 -16.18
C SER A 163 -13.58 1.99 -15.04
N THR A 164 -12.45 2.45 -14.47
CA THR A 164 -12.46 3.14 -13.18
C THR A 164 -11.66 4.44 -13.20
N TRP A 165 -10.34 4.40 -13.45
CA TRP A 165 -9.47 5.54 -13.16
C TRP A 165 -9.58 6.68 -14.16
N ILE A 166 -9.72 6.41 -15.46
CA ILE A 166 -9.95 7.46 -16.45
C ILE A 166 -11.31 8.13 -16.22
N PRO A 167 -12.43 7.40 -16.02
CA PRO A 167 -13.70 8.00 -15.60
C PRO A 167 -13.58 8.86 -14.34
N GLN A 168 -12.95 8.36 -13.27
CA GLN A 168 -12.75 9.11 -12.02
C GLN A 168 -11.94 10.39 -12.24
N GLN A 169 -10.87 10.34 -13.04
CA GLN A 169 -10.08 11.52 -13.40
C GLN A 169 -10.91 12.56 -14.14
N ASN A 170 -11.75 12.13 -15.08
CA ASN A 170 -12.60 13.02 -15.88
C ASN A 170 -13.75 13.63 -15.06
N ASN A 171 -14.20 12.94 -14.01
CA ASN A 171 -15.32 13.37 -13.16
C ASN A 171 -14.87 14.12 -11.90
N ALA A 172 -13.57 14.41 -11.74
CA ALA A 172 -13.01 14.98 -10.51
C ALA A 172 -13.36 14.14 -9.26
N GLU A 173 -13.21 12.82 -9.39
CA GLU A 173 -13.37 11.82 -8.33
C GLU A 173 -12.02 11.17 -8.00
N THR A 174 -10.92 11.90 -8.19
CA THR A 174 -9.60 11.43 -7.77
C THR A 174 -9.50 11.41 -6.25
N LEU A 175 -8.48 10.74 -5.70
CA LEU A 175 -8.23 10.78 -4.24
C LEU A 175 -8.06 12.24 -3.75
N GLN A 176 -7.41 13.09 -4.54
CA GLN A 176 -7.26 14.52 -4.21
C GLN A 176 -8.62 15.22 -4.13
N ASP A 177 -9.50 14.99 -5.09
CA ASP A 177 -10.79 15.68 -5.14
C ASP A 177 -11.70 15.26 -4.00
N VAL A 178 -11.81 13.95 -3.75
CA VAL A 178 -12.67 13.44 -2.67
C VAL A 178 -12.14 13.86 -1.30
N CYS A 179 -10.81 13.93 -1.12
CA CYS A 179 -10.22 14.28 0.18
C CYS A 179 -10.06 15.79 0.41
N SER A 180 -10.37 16.62 -0.59
CA SER A 180 -10.39 18.09 -0.44
C SER A 180 -11.58 18.63 0.37
N ARG A 181 -12.53 17.76 0.73
CA ARG A 181 -13.80 18.13 1.38
C ARG A 181 -14.00 17.30 2.63
N GLN A 182 -14.68 17.90 3.60
CA GLN A 182 -15.20 17.17 4.74
C GLN A 182 -16.49 16.44 4.34
N HIS A 183 -16.62 15.17 4.75
CA HIS A 183 -17.75 14.31 4.42
C HIS A 183 -18.75 14.17 5.57
N PRO A 184 -20.05 13.99 5.27
CA PRO A 184 -21.06 13.72 6.29
C PRO A 184 -20.91 12.31 6.86
N GLY A 185 -21.40 12.10 8.09
CA GLY A 185 -21.17 10.86 8.84
C GLY A 185 -21.80 9.58 8.28
N THR A 186 -22.56 9.70 7.20
CA THR A 186 -23.15 8.58 6.45
C THR A 186 -22.23 8.04 5.35
N VAL A 187 -21.06 8.64 5.14
CA VAL A 187 -20.12 8.21 4.09
C VAL A 187 -19.14 7.19 4.66
N MET A 188 -19.10 6.01 4.03
CA MET A 188 -18.08 4.99 4.31
C MET A 188 -16.77 5.34 3.60
N PHE A 189 -15.65 5.08 4.29
CA PHE A 189 -14.33 5.34 3.77
C PHE A 189 -14.01 4.52 2.52
N ASP A 190 -14.42 3.24 2.49
CA ASP A 190 -14.25 2.36 1.33
C ASP A 190 -14.86 2.95 0.06
N ASN A 191 -16.03 3.58 0.16
CA ASN A 191 -16.70 4.22 -0.99
C ASN A 191 -15.87 5.38 -1.58
N LEU A 192 -14.97 5.97 -0.79
CA LEU A 192 -14.13 7.09 -1.22
C LEU A 192 -12.77 6.64 -1.75
N VAL A 193 -12.15 5.62 -1.15
CA VAL A 193 -10.73 5.35 -1.39
C VAL A 193 -10.43 4.00 -2.05
N ARG A 194 -11.38 3.05 -2.03
CA ARG A 194 -11.12 1.65 -2.42
C ARG A 194 -10.51 1.54 -3.81
N ASP A 195 -11.13 2.17 -4.80
CA ASP A 195 -10.75 1.97 -6.20
C ASP A 195 -9.86 3.11 -6.73
N LYS A 196 -9.22 3.89 -5.86
CA LYS A 196 -8.37 5.01 -6.27
C LYS A 196 -6.97 4.51 -6.62
N ILE A 197 -6.51 4.83 -7.83
CA ILE A 197 -5.16 4.50 -8.32
C ILE A 197 -4.05 4.90 -7.34
N ALA A 198 -4.21 6.01 -6.62
CA ALA A 198 -3.23 6.46 -5.64
C ALA A 198 -3.13 5.52 -4.42
N ARG A 199 -4.26 4.99 -3.93
CA ARG A 199 -4.30 4.03 -2.84
C ARG A 199 -3.70 2.70 -3.29
N LEU A 200 -4.12 2.21 -4.47
CA LEU A 200 -3.59 0.99 -5.05
C LEU A 200 -2.07 1.09 -5.24
N LEU A 201 -1.56 2.20 -5.76
CA LEU A 201 -0.12 2.36 -5.95
C LEU A 201 0.64 2.28 -4.62
N VAL A 202 0.09 2.82 -3.53
CA VAL A 202 0.70 2.66 -2.20
C VAL A 202 0.70 1.20 -1.78
N HIS A 203 -0.41 0.49 -1.96
CA HIS A 203 -0.51 -0.96 -1.70
C HIS A 203 0.60 -1.73 -2.43
N GLU A 204 0.69 -1.59 -3.75
CA GLU A 204 1.68 -2.28 -4.58
C GLU A 204 3.12 -1.96 -4.16
N LEU A 205 3.40 -0.68 -3.88
CA LEU A 205 4.72 -0.27 -3.43
C LEU A 205 5.12 -0.91 -2.08
N MET A 206 4.17 -1.32 -1.23
CA MET A 206 4.52 -2.02 0.02
C MET A 206 5.02 -3.45 -0.22
N HIS A 207 4.67 -4.09 -1.34
CA HIS A 207 5.23 -5.38 -1.74
C HIS A 207 6.66 -5.28 -2.28
N SER A 208 7.17 -4.07 -2.51
CA SER A 208 8.52 -3.86 -3.01
C SER A 208 9.54 -3.76 -1.86
N PRO A 209 10.46 -4.73 -1.69
CA PRO A 209 11.56 -4.60 -0.73
C PRO A 209 12.43 -3.36 -0.97
N ASN A 210 12.54 -2.91 -2.23
CA ASN A 210 13.28 -1.69 -2.59
C ASN A 210 12.59 -0.40 -2.11
N VAL A 211 11.26 -0.38 -2.01
CA VAL A 211 10.51 0.74 -1.40
C VAL A 211 10.63 0.70 0.11
N ILE A 212 10.29 -0.44 0.71
CA ILE A 212 10.11 -0.51 2.16
C ILE A 212 11.42 -0.66 2.93
N GLY A 213 12.54 -0.86 2.21
CA GLY A 213 13.88 -1.00 2.77
C GLY A 213 14.06 -2.23 3.65
N LYS A 214 13.22 -3.26 3.46
CA LYS A 214 13.19 -4.50 4.24
C LYS A 214 13.03 -5.69 3.33
N SER A 215 13.63 -6.81 3.72
CA SER A 215 13.45 -8.08 3.04
C SER A 215 13.43 -9.25 4.02
N ASP A 216 12.72 -10.32 3.68
CA ASP A 216 12.80 -11.61 4.37
C ASP A 216 14.11 -12.36 4.02
N SER A 217 14.26 -13.59 4.52
CA SER A 217 15.44 -14.42 4.25
C SER A 217 15.62 -14.80 2.78
N ASN A 218 14.54 -14.76 1.99
CA ASN A 218 14.56 -15.02 0.56
C ASN A 218 14.74 -13.72 -0.24
N GLY A 219 14.80 -12.58 0.44
CA GLY A 219 14.91 -11.28 -0.17
C GLY A 219 13.58 -10.67 -0.63
N ASN A 220 12.44 -11.28 -0.34
CA ASN A 220 11.12 -10.75 -0.69
C ASN A 220 10.67 -9.68 0.31
N SER A 221 9.68 -8.86 -0.06
CA SER A 221 9.05 -7.99 0.94
C SER A 221 8.42 -8.84 2.04
N PRO A 222 8.69 -8.56 3.33
CA PRO A 222 7.92 -9.13 4.43
C PRO A 222 6.46 -8.64 4.49
N ILE A 223 6.07 -7.66 3.67
CA ILE A 223 4.70 -7.15 3.57
C ILE A 223 4.01 -7.82 2.39
N THR A 224 2.92 -8.55 2.68
CA THR A 224 2.18 -9.39 1.73
C THR A 224 0.69 -9.06 1.79
N ASP A 225 -0.11 -9.74 0.97
CA ASP A 225 -1.56 -9.75 1.12
C ASP A 225 -1.95 -10.81 2.14
N VAL A 226 -2.47 -10.35 3.27
CA VAL A 226 -2.90 -11.22 4.36
C VAL A 226 -4.40 -11.50 4.17
N PRO A 227 -4.85 -12.77 4.25
CA PRO A 227 -6.27 -13.10 4.16
C PRO A 227 -7.14 -12.35 5.17
N CYS A 228 -8.33 -11.92 4.74
CA CYS A 228 -9.33 -11.32 5.61
C CYS A 228 -9.77 -12.35 6.66
N PRO A 229 -9.70 -12.07 7.97
CA PRO A 229 -10.03 -13.08 8.96
C PRO A 229 -11.50 -13.53 8.92
N GLY A 230 -12.44 -12.59 8.69
CA GLY A 230 -13.87 -12.88 8.54
C GLY A 230 -14.25 -13.63 7.25
N ASP A 231 -13.37 -13.64 6.24
CA ASP A 231 -13.55 -14.42 5.00
C ASP A 231 -12.17 -14.81 4.44
N PRO A 232 -11.57 -15.91 4.93
CA PRO A 232 -10.21 -16.32 4.54
C PRO A 232 -10.07 -16.71 3.06
N SER A 233 -11.17 -16.77 2.32
CA SER A 233 -11.16 -16.97 0.87
C SER A 233 -10.88 -15.69 0.08
N LYS A 234 -10.76 -14.55 0.77
CA LYS A 234 -10.47 -13.24 0.20
C LYS A 234 -9.29 -12.62 0.96
N ASP A 235 -8.43 -11.91 0.25
CA ASP A 235 -7.43 -11.08 0.93
C ASP A 235 -8.12 -9.96 1.73
N ALA A 236 -7.41 -9.39 2.69
CA ALA A 236 -7.91 -8.34 3.57
C ALA A 236 -8.08 -6.99 2.85
N TYR A 237 -8.92 -6.95 1.82
CA TYR A 237 -9.29 -5.76 1.09
C TYR A 237 -10.49 -5.07 1.75
N GLY A 238 -10.38 -3.76 1.97
CA GLY A 238 -11.47 -2.99 2.57
C GLY A 238 -11.22 -2.64 4.03
N TRP A 239 -11.83 -1.54 4.48
CA TRP A 239 -11.72 -1.06 5.86
C TRP A 239 -12.03 -2.15 6.88
N ALA A 240 -13.14 -2.87 6.68
CA ALA A 240 -13.58 -3.92 7.59
C ALA A 240 -12.52 -5.00 7.76
N CYS A 241 -11.91 -5.46 6.67
CA CYS A 241 -10.89 -6.51 6.72
C CYS A 241 -9.58 -6.03 7.33
N VAL A 242 -9.11 -4.81 7.02
CA VAL A 242 -7.86 -4.30 7.61
C VAL A 242 -7.98 -4.08 9.11
N THR A 243 -9.14 -3.65 9.61
CA THR A 243 -9.39 -3.48 11.04
C THR A 243 -9.66 -4.80 11.75
N ASP A 244 -10.37 -5.74 11.12
CA ASP A 244 -10.60 -7.09 11.67
C ASP A 244 -9.27 -7.86 11.79
N LEU A 245 -8.39 -7.74 10.79
CA LEU A 245 -7.03 -8.27 10.87
C LEU A 245 -6.25 -7.67 12.03
N ALA A 246 -6.36 -6.36 12.26
CA ALA A 246 -5.69 -5.69 13.36
C ALA A 246 -6.27 -6.08 14.72
N GLU A 247 -7.57 -6.29 14.83
CA GLU A 247 -8.25 -6.75 16.05
C GLU A 247 -7.79 -8.16 16.44
N GLN A 248 -7.70 -9.06 15.46
CA GLN A 248 -7.34 -10.45 15.71
C GLN A 248 -5.82 -10.67 15.83
N ASP A 249 -5.03 -10.02 14.99
CA ASP A 249 -3.57 -10.17 14.95
C ASP A 249 -2.87 -8.87 14.48
N PRO A 250 -2.62 -7.93 15.41
CA PRO A 250 -1.85 -6.72 15.15
C PRO A 250 -0.46 -7.01 14.54
N GLY A 251 0.11 -8.19 14.82
CA GLY A 251 1.40 -8.63 14.30
C GLY A 251 1.36 -8.94 12.80
N LYS A 252 0.22 -9.44 12.30
CA LYS A 252 -0.03 -9.60 10.86
C LYS A 252 -0.48 -8.31 10.19
N ALA A 253 -1.26 -7.47 10.87
CA ALA A 253 -1.71 -6.19 10.31
C ALA A 253 -0.54 -5.30 9.85
N LYS A 254 0.55 -5.25 10.62
CA LYS A 254 1.78 -4.52 10.20
C LYS A 254 2.53 -5.14 9.02
N LEU A 255 2.17 -6.35 8.60
CA LEU A 255 2.73 -7.07 7.46
C LEU A 255 1.73 -7.17 6.30
N ASN A 256 0.59 -6.48 6.38
CA ASN A 256 -0.40 -6.46 5.31
C ASN A 256 -0.30 -5.17 4.49
N ALA A 257 -0.14 -5.26 3.17
CA ALA A 257 0.01 -4.09 2.30
C ALA A 257 -1.19 -3.15 2.38
N ASP A 258 -2.40 -3.70 2.52
CA ASP A 258 -3.61 -2.90 2.57
C ASP A 258 -3.77 -2.09 3.86
N ASN A 259 -3.22 -2.55 4.99
CA ASN A 259 -3.20 -1.72 6.21
C ASN A 259 -2.40 -0.43 6.00
N TYR A 260 -1.27 -0.48 5.28
CA TYR A 260 -0.51 0.72 4.93
C TYR A 260 -1.25 1.62 3.94
N SER A 261 -1.87 1.03 2.90
CA SER A 261 -2.56 1.78 1.86
C SER A 261 -3.78 2.54 2.43
N TYR A 262 -4.56 1.88 3.31
CA TYR A 262 -5.69 2.50 4.01
C TYR A 262 -5.27 3.56 5.01
N PHE A 263 -4.20 3.32 5.77
CA PHE A 263 -3.71 4.33 6.71
C PHE A 263 -3.16 5.56 5.98
N ALA A 264 -2.43 5.36 4.89
CA ALA A 264 -1.93 6.46 4.07
C ALA A 264 -3.09 7.30 3.48
N ALA A 265 -4.15 6.63 3.03
CA ALA A 265 -5.35 7.32 2.57
C ALA A 265 -6.05 8.07 3.73
N ALA A 266 -6.18 7.47 4.92
CA ALA A 266 -6.85 8.11 6.06
C ALA A 266 -6.12 9.39 6.49
N VAL A 267 -4.79 9.35 6.54
CA VAL A 267 -3.94 10.53 6.81
C VAL A 267 -4.05 11.57 5.71
N TYR A 268 -4.12 11.16 4.44
CA TYR A 268 -4.31 12.09 3.33
C TYR A 268 -5.68 12.78 3.36
N CYS A 269 -6.72 12.07 3.80
CA CYS A 269 -8.09 12.53 3.87
C CYS A 269 -8.46 13.08 5.26
N ASN A 270 -7.58 13.89 5.83
CA ASN A 270 -7.64 14.32 7.23
C ASN A 270 -8.79 15.28 7.60
N GLY A 271 -9.64 15.69 6.66
CA GLY A 271 -10.87 16.46 6.97
C GLY A 271 -11.89 15.70 7.84
N ASN A 272 -11.73 14.38 7.94
CA ASN A 272 -12.53 13.50 8.77
C ASN A 272 -11.61 12.56 9.58
N ASN A 273 -12.08 12.11 10.73
CA ASN A 273 -11.54 10.94 11.43
C ASN A 273 -12.19 9.68 10.85
N TRP A 274 -11.35 8.74 10.43
CA TRP A 274 -11.78 7.51 9.75
C TRP A 274 -11.79 6.28 10.63
N SER A 275 -11.52 6.39 11.94
CA SER A 275 -11.25 5.24 12.83
C SER A 275 -12.35 4.18 12.91
N THR A 276 -13.57 4.50 12.49
CA THR A 276 -14.70 3.55 12.47
C THR A 276 -15.03 3.04 11.08
N GLY A 277 -14.32 3.50 10.05
CA GLY A 277 -14.66 3.29 8.64
C GLY A 277 -15.76 4.22 8.12
N TRP A 278 -16.37 5.02 9.01
CA TRP A 278 -17.33 6.06 8.66
C TRP A 278 -16.69 7.43 8.86
N ALA A 279 -17.04 8.36 7.99
CA ALA A 279 -16.62 9.74 8.10
C ALA A 279 -17.04 10.31 9.47
N LYS A 280 -16.10 10.78 10.27
CA LYS A 280 -16.41 11.59 11.45
C LYS A 280 -15.84 12.99 11.25
N PRO A 281 -16.68 14.02 10.98
CA PRO A 281 -16.20 15.38 10.83
C PRO A 281 -15.29 15.79 11.98
N MET A 282 -14.09 16.26 11.66
CA MET A 282 -13.22 16.92 12.62
C MET A 282 -13.85 18.27 13.03
N ALA A 283 -13.81 18.58 14.32
CA ALA A 283 -14.24 19.88 14.80
C ALA A 283 -13.23 20.94 14.32
N THR A 284 -13.71 21.93 13.57
CA THR A 284 -12.94 23.11 13.14
C THR A 284 -12.61 24.03 14.30
#